data_AF-A0A913XR40-F1
#
_entry.id   AF-A0A913XR40-F1
#
_cell.length_a   1.000
_cell.length_b   1.000
_cell.length_c   1.000
_cell.angle_alpha   90.00
_cell.angle_beta   90.00
_cell.angle_gamma   90.00
#
_symmetry.space_group_name_H-M   'P 1'
#
loop_
_entity.id
_entity.type
_entity.pdbx_description
1 polymer ?
#
loop_
_entity_poly.entity_id
_entity_poly.type
_entity_poly.pdbx_seq_one_letter_code
_entity_poly.pdbx_strand_id
1 'polypeptide(L)'
;MYFKEELGVDAYAPNCEMLSENLLFAMYHHSTLTRIQERTLDSFHDKNGKCRLIFATNALGMGVNFQDIRFIVHYGPPREMEELVQQIGRAGRDGKPAHALIMYNGRHLKNCDQSVKDMCKATSGCLRKRMLADFGVEDLQSQEKHNCCINCHKECLCSDDKCPIPFPEISRTKTTIKENLNTRKITLEQKQLLEELLRDNISVMSSGLLNFLGVDGTALFSESLIKKVLKHAKFVFTTDYILENLPVFKSEHAMDILCMFNDVFEDVDEGELDANQCSSFDEDYIYNVEMYICDEFLEESSDSDCTISDTDDELV
;
A
#
# COMPACT_ATOMS: atom_id res chain seq x y z
N MET A 1 5.11 9.15 -1.38
CA MET A 1 6.47 9.70 -1.56
C MET A 1 7.22 8.88 -2.60
N TYR A 2 7.34 7.56 -2.41
CA TYR A 2 7.96 6.61 -3.36
C TYR A 2 7.71 6.88 -4.85
N PHE A 3 6.46 6.84 -5.34
CA PHE A 3 6.19 7.06 -6.78
C PHE A 3 6.66 8.42 -7.30
N LYS A 4 6.62 9.46 -6.46
CA LYS A 4 7.07 10.80 -6.85
C LYS A 4 8.60 10.84 -6.97
N GLU A 5 9.28 10.12 -6.10
CA GLU A 5 10.73 10.00 -6.08
C GLU A 5 11.23 9.16 -7.27
N GLU A 6 10.65 7.98 -7.47
CA GLU A 6 10.98 7.08 -8.57
C GLU A 6 10.71 7.68 -9.95
N LEU A 7 9.57 8.37 -10.12
CA LEU A 7 9.21 8.98 -11.41
C LEU A 7 9.86 10.34 -11.62
N GLY A 8 10.35 11.00 -10.56
CA GLY A 8 10.99 12.32 -10.63
C GLY A 8 10.18 13.33 -11.44
N VAL A 9 10.72 13.74 -12.59
CA VAL A 9 10.08 14.70 -13.51
C VAL A 9 8.85 14.10 -14.20
N ASP A 10 8.84 12.80 -14.47
CA ASP A 10 7.75 12.09 -15.15
C ASP A 10 6.51 11.95 -14.24
N ALA A 11 6.62 12.28 -12.96
CA ALA A 11 5.47 12.36 -12.05
C ALA A 11 4.52 13.52 -12.39
N TYR A 12 4.98 14.50 -13.17
CA TYR A 12 4.29 15.75 -13.44
C TYR A 12 3.81 15.86 -14.88
N ALA A 13 2.76 16.64 -15.08
CA ALA A 13 2.25 16.93 -16.42
C ALA A 13 3.35 17.58 -17.29
N PRO A 14 3.47 17.18 -18.58
CA PRO A 14 4.46 17.77 -19.47
C PRO A 14 4.29 19.29 -19.59
N ASN A 15 5.40 20.01 -19.64
CA ASN A 15 5.46 21.47 -19.78
C ASN A 15 4.77 22.24 -18.64
N CYS A 16 4.68 21.65 -17.44
CA CYS A 16 4.15 22.31 -16.25
C CYS A 16 5.23 22.41 -15.17
N GLU A 17 5.11 23.39 -14.29
CA GLU A 17 5.98 23.51 -13.11
C GLU A 17 5.77 22.31 -12.17
N MET A 18 6.81 21.95 -11.41
CA MET A 18 6.82 20.78 -10.50
C MET A 18 6.03 21.02 -9.19
N LEU A 19 4.85 21.61 -9.32
CA LEU A 19 3.90 21.90 -8.25
C LEU A 19 2.98 20.69 -8.00
N SER A 20 2.53 20.55 -6.75
CA SER A 20 1.65 19.43 -6.35
C SER A 20 0.39 19.31 -7.21
N GLU A 21 -0.16 20.42 -7.72
CA GLU A 21 -1.35 20.43 -8.59
C GLU A 21 -1.13 19.86 -9.98
N ASN A 22 0.12 19.83 -10.43
CA ASN A 22 0.51 19.33 -11.74
C ASN A 22 0.92 17.84 -11.70
N LEU A 23 0.80 17.18 -10.54
CA LEU A 23 1.05 15.74 -10.44
C LEU A 23 0.03 14.95 -11.29
N LEU A 24 0.55 13.95 -12.01
CA LEU A 24 -0.27 13.03 -12.80
C LEU A 24 -1.03 12.02 -11.94
N PHE A 25 -0.70 11.92 -10.65
CA PHE A 25 -1.36 11.01 -9.73
C PHE A 25 -1.63 11.64 -8.36
N ALA A 26 -2.62 11.08 -7.67
CA ALA A 26 -3.00 11.50 -6.32
C ALA A 26 -3.36 10.32 -5.43
N MET A 27 -3.28 10.52 -4.12
CA MET A 27 -3.80 9.58 -3.12
C MET A 27 -5.17 10.04 -2.66
N TYR A 28 -6.11 9.10 -2.51
CA TYR A 28 -7.45 9.36 -2.04
C TYR A 28 -7.88 8.34 -0.99
N HIS A 29 -7.96 8.79 0.26
CA HIS A 29 -8.46 8.01 1.39
C HIS A 29 -9.18 8.93 2.38
N HIS A 30 -9.79 8.34 3.42
CA HIS A 30 -10.61 9.09 4.38
C HIS A 30 -9.84 10.20 5.11
N SER A 31 -8.54 10.04 5.31
CA SER A 31 -7.66 10.98 6.01
C SER A 31 -6.92 11.94 5.08
N THR A 32 -7.20 11.90 3.78
CA THR A 32 -6.74 12.94 2.85
C THR A 32 -7.49 14.23 3.16
N LEU A 33 -6.77 15.36 3.29
CA LEU A 33 -7.37 16.66 3.56
C LEU A 33 -8.45 17.00 2.52
N THR A 34 -9.60 17.53 2.95
CA THR A 34 -10.75 17.84 2.08
C THR A 34 -10.34 18.67 0.86
N ARG A 35 -9.53 19.72 1.06
CA ARG A 35 -9.01 20.55 -0.03
C ARG A 35 -8.22 19.76 -1.09
N ILE A 36 -7.49 18.73 -0.66
CA ILE A 36 -6.74 17.84 -1.57
C ILE A 36 -7.69 16.87 -2.26
N GLN A 37 -8.69 16.33 -1.55
CA GLN A 37 -9.74 15.48 -2.13
C GLN A 37 -10.48 16.22 -3.25
N GLU A 38 -11.01 17.41 -2.98
CA GLU A 38 -11.72 18.25 -3.95
C GLU A 38 -10.86 18.54 -5.17
N ARG A 39 -9.63 19.06 -4.98
CA ARG A 39 -8.71 19.34 -6.10
C ARG A 39 -8.39 18.09 -6.91
N THR A 40 -8.24 16.94 -6.26
CA THR A 40 -7.97 15.67 -6.93
C THR A 40 -9.15 15.24 -7.78
N LEU A 41 -10.38 15.35 -7.26
CA LEU A 41 -11.60 15.01 -7.97
C LEU A 41 -11.81 15.95 -9.16
N ASP A 42 -11.64 17.26 -8.97
CA ASP A 42 -11.76 18.26 -10.05
C ASP A 42 -10.75 18.01 -11.16
N SER A 43 -9.48 17.80 -10.80
CA SER A 43 -8.39 17.55 -11.75
C SER A 43 -8.53 16.20 -12.47
N PHE A 44 -9.14 15.20 -11.83
CA PHE A 44 -9.36 13.90 -12.46
C PHE A 44 -10.64 13.88 -13.32
N HIS A 45 -11.65 14.67 -12.97
CA HIS A 45 -12.90 14.80 -13.73
C HIS A 45 -12.75 15.71 -14.96
N ASP A 46 -11.92 16.76 -14.86
CA ASP A 46 -11.68 17.66 -15.98
C ASP A 46 -10.75 17.03 -17.02
N LYS A 47 -11.15 17.11 -18.29
CA LYS A 47 -10.33 16.70 -19.44
C LYS A 47 -9.00 17.46 -19.48
N ASN A 48 -9.01 18.74 -19.07
CA ASN A 48 -7.82 19.58 -19.01
C ASN A 48 -7.04 19.44 -17.70
N GLY A 49 -7.63 18.77 -16.71
CA GLY A 49 -6.98 18.47 -15.45
C GLY A 49 -5.76 17.56 -15.63
N LYS A 50 -4.85 17.60 -14.66
CA LYS A 50 -3.54 16.94 -14.74
C LYS A 50 -3.57 15.53 -14.15
N CYS A 51 -4.44 15.27 -13.18
CA CYS A 51 -4.53 13.99 -12.51
C CYS A 51 -5.08 12.92 -13.48
N ARG A 52 -4.31 11.86 -13.72
CA ARG A 52 -4.66 10.72 -14.59
C ARG A 52 -4.75 9.39 -13.84
N LEU A 53 -4.23 9.32 -12.62
CA LEU A 53 -4.23 8.12 -11.78
C LEU A 53 -4.58 8.48 -10.33
N ILE A 54 -5.52 7.78 -9.73
CA ILE A 54 -5.82 7.91 -8.31
C ILE A 54 -5.52 6.60 -7.61
N PHE A 55 -4.65 6.66 -6.61
CA PHE A 55 -4.46 5.60 -5.63
C PHE A 55 -5.54 5.74 -4.56
N ALA A 56 -6.58 4.92 -4.64
CA ALA A 56 -7.75 5.05 -3.80
C ALA A 56 -7.98 3.83 -2.90
N THR A 57 -8.51 4.07 -1.72
CA THR A 57 -9.22 3.04 -0.95
C THR A 57 -10.70 3.01 -1.35
N ASN A 58 -11.49 2.11 -0.75
CA ASN A 58 -12.95 2.04 -0.94
C ASN A 58 -13.67 3.40 -0.70
N ALA A 59 -13.03 4.34 0.01
CA ALA A 59 -13.57 5.67 0.30
C ALA A 59 -13.87 6.53 -0.95
N LEU A 60 -13.21 6.29 -2.09
CA LEU A 60 -13.49 7.03 -3.34
C LEU A 60 -14.86 6.65 -3.95
N GLY A 61 -15.48 5.57 -3.48
CA GLY A 61 -16.69 5.03 -4.10
C GLY A 61 -17.97 5.85 -3.90
N MET A 62 -18.13 6.54 -2.77
CA MET A 62 -19.42 7.15 -2.44
C MET A 62 -19.55 8.55 -3.08
N GLY A 63 -20.51 8.71 -4.00
CA GLY A 63 -20.95 10.03 -4.49
C GLY A 63 -20.24 10.57 -5.74
N VAL A 64 -19.19 9.92 -6.24
CA VAL A 64 -18.49 10.39 -7.45
C VAL A 64 -18.82 9.52 -8.66
N ASN A 65 -19.15 10.17 -9.78
CA ASN A 65 -19.52 9.53 -11.04
C ASN A 65 -18.56 9.95 -12.17
N PHE A 66 -17.52 9.16 -12.41
CA PHE A 66 -16.64 9.32 -13.56
C PHE A 66 -17.17 8.50 -14.73
N GLN A 67 -17.37 9.11 -15.90
CA GLN A 67 -17.91 8.39 -17.05
C GLN A 67 -16.84 7.60 -17.81
N ASP A 68 -15.61 8.08 -17.84
CA ASP A 68 -14.57 7.68 -18.78
C ASP A 68 -13.37 6.97 -18.14
N ILE A 69 -13.58 6.31 -17.00
CA ILE A 69 -12.55 5.44 -16.40
C ILE A 69 -12.26 4.26 -17.35
N ARG A 70 -11.00 4.16 -17.79
CA ARG A 70 -10.50 3.11 -18.71
C ARG A 70 -9.87 1.92 -18.02
N PHE A 71 -9.29 2.13 -16.85
CA PHE A 71 -8.56 1.11 -16.12
C PHE A 71 -8.91 1.17 -14.64
N ILE A 72 -9.24 0.02 -14.07
CA ILE A 72 -9.34 -0.18 -12.63
C ILE A 72 -8.35 -1.29 -12.27
N VAL A 73 -7.44 -0.98 -11.33
CA VAL A 73 -6.44 -1.93 -10.85
C VAL A 73 -6.64 -2.14 -9.37
N HIS A 74 -6.98 -3.37 -9.00
CA HIS A 74 -7.10 -3.82 -7.62
C HIS A 74 -5.79 -4.39 -7.12
N TYR A 75 -5.14 -3.71 -6.16
CA TYR A 75 -4.03 -4.28 -5.40
C TYR A 75 -4.56 -5.09 -4.22
N GLY A 76 -4.84 -6.36 -4.47
CA GLY A 76 -5.65 -7.23 -3.63
C GLY A 76 -7.13 -7.17 -4.03
N PRO A 77 -7.84 -8.30 -4.10
CA PRO A 77 -9.26 -8.28 -4.40
C PRO A 77 -10.04 -7.73 -3.19
N PRO A 78 -11.22 -7.13 -3.42
CA PRO A 78 -12.19 -6.85 -2.36
C PRO A 78 -12.57 -8.10 -1.58
N ARG A 79 -13.18 -7.93 -0.40
CA ARG A 79 -13.50 -9.07 0.47
C ARG A 79 -14.68 -9.85 -0.08
N GLU A 80 -15.67 -9.13 -0.57
CA GLU A 80 -16.94 -9.66 -1.03
C GLU A 80 -17.09 -9.48 -2.56
N MET A 81 -17.86 -10.36 -3.20
CA MET A 81 -18.09 -10.29 -4.65
C MET A 81 -18.88 -9.04 -5.04
N GLU A 82 -19.81 -8.61 -4.20
CA GLU A 82 -20.60 -7.39 -4.43
C GLU A 82 -19.72 -6.14 -4.47
N GLU A 83 -18.82 -5.97 -3.51
CA GLU A 83 -17.86 -4.87 -3.50
C GLU A 83 -17.04 -4.85 -4.80
N LEU A 84 -16.57 -6.03 -5.24
CA LEU A 84 -15.81 -6.13 -6.48
C LEU A 84 -16.63 -5.69 -7.69
N VAL A 85 -17.86 -6.21 -7.85
CA VAL A 85 -18.74 -5.87 -8.97
C VAL A 85 -19.06 -4.38 -8.98
N GLN A 86 -19.39 -3.79 -7.82
CA GLN A 86 -19.66 -2.36 -7.70
C GLN A 86 -18.44 -1.51 -8.06
N GLN A 87 -17.24 -1.92 -7.63
CA GLN A 87 -16.00 -1.18 -7.89
C GLN A 87 -15.60 -1.25 -9.36
N ILE A 88 -15.56 -2.44 -9.97
CA ILE A 88 -15.22 -2.58 -11.40
C ILE A 88 -16.27 -1.93 -12.31
N GLY A 89 -17.54 -1.89 -11.89
CA GLY A 89 -18.65 -1.25 -12.59
C GLY A 89 -18.58 0.28 -12.69
N ARG A 90 -17.54 0.90 -12.15
CA ARG A 90 -17.22 2.33 -12.36
C ARG A 90 -16.51 2.58 -13.68
N ALA A 91 -15.83 1.58 -14.22
CA ALA A 91 -15.15 1.69 -15.50
C ALA A 91 -16.16 1.67 -16.67
N GLY A 92 -15.87 2.39 -17.75
CA GLY A 92 -16.64 2.21 -18.99
C GLY A 92 -18.07 2.75 -18.97
N ARG A 93 -18.41 3.71 -18.09
CA ARG A 93 -19.79 4.26 -18.00
C ARG A 93 -20.21 5.07 -19.23
N ASP A 94 -19.25 5.54 -20.02
CA ASP A 94 -19.44 6.11 -21.36
C ASP A 94 -19.70 5.05 -22.45
N GLY A 95 -19.79 3.77 -22.09
CA GLY A 95 -20.02 2.65 -23.00
C GLY A 95 -18.79 2.19 -23.78
N LYS A 96 -17.63 2.84 -23.60
CA LYS A 96 -16.39 2.42 -24.27
C LYS A 96 -15.69 1.29 -23.51
N PRO A 97 -14.91 0.43 -24.20
CA PRO A 97 -14.15 -0.62 -23.55
C PRO A 97 -13.30 -0.10 -22.39
N ALA A 98 -13.28 -0.87 -21.30
CA ALA A 98 -12.47 -0.60 -20.14
C ALA A 98 -11.96 -1.92 -19.54
N HIS A 99 -10.87 -1.86 -18.80
CA HIS A 99 -10.19 -3.02 -18.24
C HIS A 99 -10.24 -2.98 -16.72
N ALA A 100 -10.48 -4.16 -16.12
CA ALA A 100 -10.34 -4.39 -14.70
C ALA A 100 -9.26 -5.45 -14.47
N LEU A 101 -8.25 -5.11 -13.68
CA LEU A 101 -7.13 -5.98 -13.34
C LEU A 101 -7.10 -6.20 -11.83
N ILE A 102 -6.97 -7.46 -11.41
CA ILE A 102 -6.80 -7.83 -10.00
C ILE A 102 -5.42 -8.44 -9.81
N MET A 103 -4.58 -7.77 -9.02
CA MET A 103 -3.28 -8.28 -8.59
C MET A 103 -3.44 -8.85 -7.18
N TYR A 104 -3.10 -10.12 -6.98
CA TYR A 104 -3.29 -10.76 -5.68
C TYR A 104 -2.16 -11.72 -5.34
N ASN A 105 -2.00 -11.96 -4.04
CA ASN A 105 -1.14 -13.01 -3.49
C ASN A 105 -1.94 -13.82 -2.45
N GLY A 106 -1.32 -14.85 -1.88
CA GLY A 106 -1.97 -15.69 -0.85
C GLY A 106 -2.39 -14.93 0.41
N ARG A 107 -1.70 -13.83 0.76
CA ARG A 107 -2.06 -12.99 1.93
C ARG A 107 -3.34 -12.20 1.66
N HIS A 108 -3.49 -11.63 0.46
CA HIS A 108 -4.67 -10.87 0.07
C HIS A 108 -5.93 -11.75 0.11
N LEU A 109 -5.84 -13.00 -0.35
CA LEU A 109 -6.97 -13.91 -0.38
C LEU A 109 -7.42 -14.42 0.99
N LYS A 110 -6.64 -14.25 2.07
CA LYS A 110 -6.93 -14.88 3.37
C LYS A 110 -8.31 -14.48 3.92
N ASN A 111 -8.62 -13.20 3.83
CA ASN A 111 -9.82 -12.59 4.41
C ASN A 111 -10.94 -12.35 3.37
N CYS A 112 -10.80 -12.88 2.16
CA CYS A 112 -11.84 -12.80 1.14
C CYS A 112 -12.83 -13.96 1.26
N ASP A 113 -14.03 -13.75 0.75
CA ASP A 113 -15.04 -14.78 0.65
C ASP A 113 -14.66 -15.87 -0.36
N GLN A 114 -15.36 -17.00 -0.24
CA GLN A 114 -15.08 -18.16 -1.09
C GLN A 114 -15.33 -17.86 -2.57
N SER A 115 -16.37 -17.09 -2.91
CA SER A 115 -16.68 -16.69 -4.28
C SER A 115 -15.55 -15.90 -4.93
N VAL A 116 -14.96 -14.94 -4.20
CA VAL A 116 -13.80 -14.15 -4.65
C VAL A 116 -12.57 -15.04 -4.80
N LYS A 117 -12.30 -15.92 -3.82
CA LYS A 117 -11.19 -16.88 -3.89
C LYS A 117 -11.29 -17.78 -5.12
N ASP A 118 -12.48 -18.29 -5.40
CA ASP A 118 -12.74 -19.18 -6.54
C ASP A 118 -12.59 -18.44 -7.87
N MET A 119 -13.05 -17.19 -7.93
CA MET A 119 -12.87 -16.34 -9.10
C MET A 119 -11.40 -16.04 -9.38
N CYS A 120 -10.62 -15.65 -8.38
CA CYS A 120 -9.19 -15.38 -8.57
C CYS A 120 -8.42 -16.63 -9.02
N LYS A 121 -8.77 -17.82 -8.50
CA LYS A 121 -8.10 -19.08 -8.83
C LYS A 121 -8.60 -19.74 -10.13
N ALA A 122 -9.67 -19.25 -10.73
CA ALA A 122 -10.27 -19.86 -11.91
C ALA A 122 -9.36 -19.71 -13.15
N THR A 123 -8.79 -20.83 -13.61
CA THR A 123 -7.97 -20.88 -14.83
C THR A 123 -8.79 -21.09 -16.10
N SER A 124 -10.06 -21.50 -15.96
CA SER A 124 -10.98 -21.80 -17.05
C SER A 124 -12.38 -21.25 -16.76
N GLY A 125 -13.19 -21.16 -17.82
CA GLY A 125 -14.54 -20.58 -17.74
C GLY A 125 -14.56 -19.06 -17.71
N CYS A 126 -15.71 -18.49 -18.06
CA CYS A 126 -15.91 -17.04 -18.16
C CYS A 126 -15.96 -16.40 -16.76
N LEU A 127 -15.08 -15.43 -16.51
CA LEU A 127 -15.05 -14.70 -15.23
C LEU A 127 -16.31 -13.85 -15.01
N ARG A 128 -16.89 -13.26 -16.07
CA ARG A 128 -18.14 -12.48 -15.95
C ARG A 128 -19.31 -13.34 -15.48
N LYS A 129 -19.44 -14.55 -16.05
CA LYS A 129 -20.48 -15.50 -15.61
C LYS A 129 -20.30 -15.86 -14.14
N ARG A 130 -19.06 -16.06 -13.69
CA ARG A 130 -18.77 -16.37 -12.28
C ARG A 130 -19.03 -15.20 -11.34
N MET A 131 -18.63 -13.98 -11.72
CA MET A 131 -18.87 -12.77 -10.94
C MET A 131 -20.37 -12.48 -10.77
N LEU A 132 -21.16 -12.76 -11.81
CA LEU A 132 -22.59 -12.43 -11.85
C LEU A 132 -23.51 -13.60 -11.45
N ALA A 133 -22.96 -14.77 -11.16
CA ALA A 133 -23.73 -15.97 -10.80
C ALA A 133 -24.61 -15.73 -9.56
N ASP A 134 -24.05 -15.06 -8.55
CA ASP A 134 -24.75 -14.78 -7.28
C ASP A 134 -25.85 -13.72 -7.42
N PHE A 135 -25.89 -13.00 -8.56
CA PHE A 135 -26.88 -11.95 -8.85
C PHE A 135 -28.07 -12.45 -9.69
N GLY A 136 -28.13 -13.74 -10.02
CA GLY A 136 -29.21 -14.32 -10.82
C GLY A 136 -29.23 -13.89 -12.30
N VAL A 137 -28.09 -13.43 -12.83
CA VAL A 137 -27.96 -13.04 -14.24
C VAL A 137 -27.52 -14.25 -15.07
N GLU A 138 -28.48 -14.91 -15.71
CA GLU A 138 -28.21 -16.11 -16.52
C GLU A 138 -27.82 -15.77 -17.97
N ASP A 139 -28.46 -14.74 -18.55
CA ASP A 139 -28.28 -14.34 -19.95
C ASP A 139 -27.32 -13.16 -20.11
N LEU A 140 -26.02 -13.47 -20.12
CA LEU A 140 -24.99 -12.51 -20.50
C LEU A 140 -24.92 -12.38 -22.03
N GLN A 141 -25.10 -11.16 -22.54
CA GLN A 141 -24.91 -10.87 -23.96
C GLN A 141 -23.55 -11.34 -24.44
N SER A 142 -23.55 -12.11 -25.53
CA SER A 142 -22.35 -12.68 -26.12
C SER A 142 -21.50 -11.57 -26.75
N GLN A 143 -20.38 -11.23 -26.12
CA GLN A 143 -19.30 -10.46 -26.74
C GLN A 143 -18.29 -11.40 -27.39
N GLU A 144 -17.49 -10.87 -28.32
CA GLU A 144 -16.35 -11.59 -28.86
C GLU A 144 -15.44 -12.07 -27.72
N LYS A 145 -14.98 -13.33 -27.80
CA LYS A 145 -14.27 -13.98 -26.69
C LYS A 145 -13.04 -13.20 -26.21
N HIS A 146 -12.31 -12.54 -27.11
CA HIS A 146 -11.13 -11.74 -26.78
C HIS A 146 -11.45 -10.39 -26.09
N ASN A 147 -12.69 -9.91 -26.18
CA ASN A 147 -13.19 -8.72 -25.48
C ASN A 147 -13.90 -9.05 -24.16
N CYS A 148 -13.96 -10.34 -23.79
CA CYS A 148 -14.76 -10.80 -22.67
C CYS A 148 -14.00 -10.81 -21.34
N CYS A 149 -13.08 -11.76 -21.18
CA CYS A 149 -12.21 -11.85 -20.02
C CYS A 149 -10.96 -12.64 -20.41
N ILE A 150 -9.96 -12.64 -19.53
CA ILE A 150 -8.69 -13.31 -19.77
C ILE A 150 -8.84 -14.80 -20.13
N ASN A 151 -9.76 -15.52 -19.49
CA ASN A 151 -10.00 -16.94 -19.77
C ASN A 151 -10.68 -17.14 -21.13
N CYS A 152 -11.66 -16.30 -21.46
CA CYS A 152 -12.32 -16.36 -22.78
C CYS A 152 -11.35 -15.98 -23.90
N HIS A 153 -10.46 -15.01 -23.69
CA HIS A 153 -9.46 -14.60 -24.68
C HIS A 153 -8.49 -15.74 -25.00
N LYS A 154 -8.04 -16.51 -23.99
CA LYS A 154 -7.21 -17.71 -24.22
C LYS A 154 -7.87 -18.75 -25.14
N GLU A 155 -9.20 -18.85 -25.08
CA GLU A 155 -10.00 -19.79 -25.88
C GLU A 155 -10.61 -19.13 -27.14
N CYS A 156 -10.09 -17.97 -27.55
CA CYS A 156 -10.59 -17.22 -28.70
C CYS A 156 -9.99 -17.72 -30.02
N LEU A 157 -10.89 -18.07 -30.95
CA LEU A 157 -10.56 -18.60 -32.29
C LEU A 157 -11.16 -17.72 -33.41
N CYS A 158 -11.12 -16.39 -33.25
CA CYS A 158 -11.78 -15.47 -34.19
C CYS A 158 -11.14 -15.37 -35.58
N SER A 159 -9.99 -16.00 -35.81
CA SER A 159 -9.36 -16.08 -37.14
C SER A 159 -8.66 -17.43 -37.29
N ASP A 160 -9.35 -18.38 -37.94
CA ASP A 160 -8.96 -19.71 -38.45
C ASP A 160 -8.11 -20.67 -37.61
N ASP A 161 -7.44 -20.22 -36.52
CA ASP A 161 -6.77 -21.02 -35.48
C ASP A 161 -6.21 -20.16 -34.31
N LYS A 162 -6.01 -18.84 -34.47
CA LYS A 162 -5.48 -17.96 -33.41
C LYS A 162 -6.10 -16.56 -33.43
N CYS A 163 -6.28 -15.97 -32.25
CA CYS A 163 -6.70 -14.58 -32.14
C CYS A 163 -5.56 -13.63 -32.59
N PRO A 164 -5.81 -12.66 -33.48
CA PRO A 164 -4.81 -11.67 -33.91
C PRO A 164 -4.56 -10.59 -32.84
N ILE A 165 -5.43 -10.49 -31.83
CA ILE A 165 -5.29 -9.52 -30.76
C ILE A 165 -4.31 -10.08 -29.73
N PRO A 166 -3.21 -9.36 -29.43
CA PRO A 166 -2.21 -9.81 -28.49
C PRO A 166 -2.83 -10.04 -27.12
N PHE A 167 -2.43 -11.13 -26.50
CA PHE A 167 -2.83 -11.42 -25.14
C PHE A 167 -2.15 -10.41 -24.19
N PRO A 168 -2.86 -9.82 -23.21
CA PRO A 168 -2.25 -8.88 -22.28
C PRO A 168 -1.22 -9.60 -21.42
N GLU A 169 0.06 -9.47 -21.77
CA GLU A 169 1.18 -9.94 -20.97
C GLU A 169 1.54 -8.89 -19.93
N ILE A 170 1.29 -9.20 -18.66
CA ILE A 170 1.89 -8.46 -17.57
C ILE A 170 3.29 -9.03 -17.43
N SER A 171 4.29 -8.30 -17.91
CA SER A 171 5.70 -8.61 -17.66
C SER A 171 5.88 -8.73 -16.15
N ARG A 172 5.89 -9.96 -15.64
CA ARG A 172 6.43 -10.22 -14.33
C ARG A 172 7.90 -9.89 -14.48
N THR A 173 8.32 -8.75 -13.97
CA THR A 173 9.72 -8.59 -13.58
C THR A 173 9.95 -9.79 -12.70
N LYS A 174 10.68 -10.78 -13.21
CA LYS A 174 11.09 -11.92 -12.41
C LYS A 174 11.97 -11.29 -11.36
N THR A 175 11.41 -10.95 -10.20
CA THR A 175 12.21 -10.91 -8.98
C THR A 175 12.81 -12.29 -8.96
N THR A 176 14.09 -12.35 -9.30
CA THR A 176 14.84 -13.58 -9.40
C THR A 176 14.78 -14.16 -8.01
N ILE A 177 13.80 -15.03 -7.75
CA ILE A 177 13.82 -15.88 -6.57
C ILE A 177 15.15 -16.61 -6.74
N LYS A 178 16.18 -16.21 -6.00
CA LYS A 178 17.42 -16.96 -5.91
C LYS A 178 17.00 -18.30 -5.32
N GLU A 179 16.73 -19.29 -6.17
CA GLU A 179 16.18 -20.60 -5.78
C GLU A 179 17.14 -21.38 -4.86
N ASN A 180 18.38 -20.92 -4.73
CA ASN A 180 19.32 -21.37 -3.72
C ASN A 180 19.43 -20.32 -2.60
N LEU A 181 18.39 -20.22 -1.76
CA LEU A 181 18.52 -19.50 -0.51
C LEU A 181 19.44 -20.31 0.42
N ASN A 182 20.51 -19.68 0.89
CA ASN A 182 21.32 -20.24 1.96
C ASN A 182 20.42 -20.48 3.19
N THR A 183 20.70 -21.56 3.91
CA THR A 183 19.94 -21.89 5.12
C THR A 183 20.89 -22.15 6.29
N ARG A 184 20.56 -21.59 7.45
CA ARG A 184 21.26 -21.85 8.72
C ARG A 184 20.49 -22.78 9.63
N LYS A 185 21.22 -23.51 10.47
CA LYS A 185 20.65 -24.21 11.64
C LYS A 185 20.65 -23.25 12.82
N ILE A 186 19.55 -23.22 13.57
CA ILE A 186 19.35 -22.25 14.67
C ILE A 186 19.06 -23.03 15.94
N THR A 187 19.84 -22.78 16.99
CA THR A 187 19.57 -23.32 18.33
C THR A 187 18.53 -22.48 19.06
N LEU A 188 17.93 -23.03 20.13
CA LEU A 188 16.96 -22.30 20.94
C LEU A 188 17.60 -21.06 21.60
N GLU A 189 18.84 -21.19 22.08
CA GLU A 189 19.60 -20.12 22.72
C GLU A 189 19.91 -18.97 21.75
N GLN A 190 20.38 -19.26 20.55
CA GLN A 190 20.61 -18.24 19.50
C GLN A 190 19.32 -17.50 19.15
N LYS A 191 18.20 -18.22 19.12
CA LYS A 191 16.90 -17.61 18.83
C LYS A 191 16.44 -16.68 19.95
N GLN A 192 16.70 -17.03 21.21
CA GLN A 192 16.41 -16.18 22.36
C GLN A 192 17.29 -14.94 22.36
N LEU A 193 18.59 -15.09 22.12
CA LEU A 193 19.53 -13.97 22.02
C LEU A 193 19.14 -12.99 20.90
N LEU A 194 18.78 -13.51 19.72
CA LEU A 194 18.29 -12.67 18.63
C LEU A 194 16.98 -11.94 19.00
N GLU A 195 16.07 -12.61 19.72
CA GLU A 195 14.85 -11.97 20.19
C GLU A 195 15.13 -10.84 21.18
N GLU A 196 16.10 -11.03 22.09
CA GLU A 196 16.55 -9.99 23.04
C GLU A 196 17.15 -8.78 22.30
N LEU A 197 18.09 -9.00 21.37
CA LEU A 197 18.69 -7.92 20.58
C LEU A 197 17.66 -7.09 19.80
N LEU A 198 16.69 -7.77 19.17
CA LEU A 198 15.61 -7.10 18.43
C LEU A 198 14.72 -6.26 19.35
N ARG A 199 14.47 -6.72 20.59
CA ARG A 199 13.68 -5.99 21.59
C ARG A 199 14.45 -4.80 22.17
N ASP A 200 15.74 -4.99 22.43
CA ASP A 200 16.61 -3.94 22.95
C ASP A 200 16.76 -2.79 21.96
N ASN A 201 16.94 -3.11 20.67
CA ASN A 201 16.99 -2.10 19.61
C ASN A 201 15.69 -1.25 19.54
N ILE A 202 14.52 -1.89 19.69
CA ILE A 202 13.24 -1.17 19.80
C ILE A 202 13.22 -0.22 21.00
N SER A 203 13.67 -0.68 22.16
CA SER A 203 13.66 0.12 23.38
C SER A 203 14.55 1.36 23.25
N VAL A 204 15.70 1.19 22.60
CA VAL A 204 16.67 2.26 22.33
C VAL A 204 16.08 3.27 21.34
N MET A 205 15.56 2.83 20.20
CA MET A 205 14.90 3.69 19.21
C MET A 205 13.71 4.47 19.79
N SER A 206 13.01 3.89 20.76
CA SER A 206 11.82 4.50 21.36
C SER A 206 12.14 5.49 22.49
N SER A 207 13.36 5.47 23.03
CA SER A 207 13.75 6.29 24.20
C SER A 207 13.84 7.80 23.92
N GLY A 208 13.88 8.22 22.66
CA GLY A 208 13.96 9.63 22.24
C GLY A 208 12.67 10.21 21.63
N LEU A 209 11.60 9.42 21.51
CA LEU A 209 10.38 9.83 20.80
C LEU A 209 9.26 10.19 21.78
N LEU A 210 8.66 11.37 21.62
CA LEU A 210 7.45 11.76 22.34
C LEU A 210 6.30 10.83 21.91
N ASN A 211 5.93 9.91 22.79
CA ASN A 211 4.96 8.84 22.53
C ASN A 211 3.52 9.36 22.43
N PHE A 212 3.14 9.96 21.30
CA PHE A 212 1.75 10.32 21.01
C PHE A 212 0.93 9.15 20.45
N LEU A 213 1.58 8.15 19.84
CA LEU A 213 0.95 6.99 19.18
C LEU A 213 1.33 5.63 19.79
N GLY A 214 2.07 5.63 20.91
CA GLY A 214 2.62 4.42 21.53
C GLY A 214 3.88 3.87 20.82
N VAL A 215 4.64 3.05 21.54
CA VAL A 215 5.95 2.48 21.14
C VAL A 215 5.89 1.74 19.79
N ASP A 216 4.78 1.05 19.52
CA ASP A 216 4.57 0.31 18.26
C ASP A 216 4.34 1.22 17.04
N GLY A 217 3.90 2.46 17.25
CA GLY A 217 3.57 3.41 16.18
C GLY A 217 4.77 4.24 15.71
N THR A 218 5.83 4.33 16.52
CA THR A 218 6.97 5.23 16.33
C THR A 218 8.25 4.52 15.94
N ALA A 219 8.48 3.28 16.39
CA ALA A 219 9.77 2.60 16.24
C ALA A 219 10.00 1.89 14.88
N LEU A 220 9.03 1.86 13.95
CA LEU A 220 9.04 1.02 12.72
C LEU A 220 9.25 -0.50 12.94
N PHE A 221 9.63 -0.94 14.14
CA PHE A 221 9.83 -2.31 14.58
C PHE A 221 8.74 -2.71 15.59
N SER A 222 7.70 -3.39 15.09
CA SER A 222 6.62 -3.90 15.95
C SER A 222 6.91 -5.32 16.46
N GLU A 223 6.25 -5.75 17.54
CA GLU A 223 6.21 -7.15 17.98
C GLU A 223 5.85 -8.14 16.85
N SER A 224 5.02 -7.68 15.90
CA SER A 224 4.62 -8.44 14.71
C SER A 224 5.79 -8.65 13.75
N LEU A 225 6.68 -7.66 13.62
CA LEU A 225 7.90 -7.78 12.83
C LEU A 225 8.87 -8.75 13.50
N ILE A 226 9.14 -8.64 14.81
CA ILE A 226 10.04 -9.56 15.54
C ILE A 226 9.62 -11.02 15.31
N LYS A 227 8.33 -11.32 15.51
CA LYS A 227 7.80 -12.68 15.30
C LYS A 227 8.01 -13.19 13.86
N LYS A 228 7.93 -12.30 12.87
CA LYS A 228 8.18 -12.65 11.45
C LYS A 228 9.67 -12.84 11.18
N VAL A 229 10.53 -11.96 11.70
CA VAL A 229 12.00 -12.06 11.61
C VAL A 229 12.45 -13.40 12.20
N LEU A 230 12.02 -13.74 13.42
CA LEU A 230 12.34 -15.00 14.08
C LEU A 230 11.83 -16.24 13.32
N LYS A 231 10.72 -16.11 12.57
CA LYS A 231 10.20 -17.19 11.71
C LYS A 231 11.03 -17.37 10.44
N HIS A 232 11.55 -16.28 9.89
CA HIS A 232 12.36 -16.26 8.68
C HIS A 232 13.87 -16.37 8.95
N ALA A 233 14.28 -16.41 10.21
CA ALA A 233 15.68 -16.36 10.62
C ALA A 233 16.60 -17.38 9.93
N LYS A 234 16.04 -18.52 9.46
CA LYS A 234 16.79 -19.52 8.70
C LYS A 234 17.33 -19.03 7.36
N PHE A 235 16.74 -17.98 6.79
CA PHE A 235 16.95 -17.54 5.40
C PHE A 235 17.52 -16.13 5.28
N VAL A 236 17.69 -15.42 6.41
CA VAL A 236 18.19 -14.04 6.41
C VAL A 236 19.71 -14.08 6.31
N PHE A 237 20.26 -13.63 5.19
CA PHE A 237 21.72 -13.49 4.96
C PHE A 237 22.10 -12.21 4.22
N THR A 238 21.11 -11.47 3.71
CA THR A 238 21.29 -10.28 2.87
C THR A 238 20.19 -9.26 3.22
N THR A 239 20.46 -7.98 3.00
CA THR A 239 19.47 -6.91 3.18
C THR A 239 18.33 -7.03 2.17
N ASP A 240 18.64 -7.45 0.93
CA ASP A 240 17.66 -7.76 -0.12
C ASP A 240 16.59 -8.75 0.37
N TYR A 241 17.01 -9.85 1.01
CA TYR A 241 16.07 -10.84 1.53
C TYR A 241 15.10 -10.22 2.55
N ILE A 242 15.60 -9.35 3.42
CA ILE A 242 14.81 -8.68 4.46
C ILE A 242 13.79 -7.75 3.81
N LEU A 243 14.20 -6.89 2.89
CA LEU A 243 13.34 -5.92 2.21
C LEU A 243 12.25 -6.60 1.36
N GLU A 244 12.56 -7.72 0.72
CA GLU A 244 11.61 -8.43 -0.13
C GLU A 244 10.62 -9.31 0.64
N ASN A 245 11.02 -9.88 1.78
CA ASN A 245 10.25 -10.94 2.46
C ASN A 245 9.65 -10.52 3.81
N LEU A 246 10.19 -9.48 4.44
CA LEU A 246 9.76 -8.97 5.74
C LEU A 246 9.13 -7.58 5.57
N PRO A 247 8.22 -7.16 6.48
CA PRO A 247 7.58 -5.84 6.40
C PRO A 247 8.52 -4.74 6.91
N VAL A 248 9.69 -4.62 6.28
CA VAL A 248 10.72 -3.60 6.52
C VAL A 248 10.78 -2.72 5.27
N PHE A 249 10.68 -1.41 5.45
CA PHE A 249 10.49 -0.47 4.33
C PHE A 249 11.66 0.51 4.13
N LYS A 250 12.67 0.44 5.00
CA LYS A 250 13.91 1.23 4.90
C LYS A 250 15.11 0.30 4.86
N SER A 251 16.09 0.62 4.03
CA SER A 251 17.36 -0.10 3.94
C SER A 251 18.14 -0.07 5.25
N GLU A 252 18.10 1.06 5.97
CA GLU A 252 18.78 1.25 7.26
C GLU A 252 18.33 0.20 8.29
N HIS A 253 17.02 0.05 8.46
CA HIS A 253 16.45 -0.95 9.36
C HIS A 253 16.69 -2.39 8.90
N ALA A 254 16.79 -2.62 7.59
CA ALA A 254 17.18 -3.92 7.08
C ALA A 254 18.65 -4.23 7.41
N MET A 255 19.52 -3.22 7.36
CA MET A 255 20.93 -3.33 7.77
C MET A 255 21.05 -3.57 9.28
N ASP A 256 20.31 -2.84 10.10
CA ASP A 256 20.28 -3.05 11.56
C ASP A 256 19.93 -4.51 11.91
N ILE A 257 18.89 -5.05 11.28
CA ILE A 257 18.51 -6.46 11.43
C ILE A 257 19.65 -7.37 10.97
N LEU A 258 20.26 -7.11 9.81
CA LEU A 258 21.33 -7.95 9.29
C LEU A 258 22.58 -7.95 10.20
N CYS A 259 22.93 -6.81 10.80
CA CYS A 259 23.97 -6.70 11.80
C CYS A 259 23.66 -7.53 13.05
N MET A 260 22.44 -7.45 13.59
CA MET A 260 22.03 -8.31 14.73
C MET A 260 22.07 -9.80 14.39
N PHE A 261 21.79 -10.17 13.14
CA PHE A 261 21.97 -11.54 12.66
C PHE A 261 23.44 -11.92 12.63
N ASN A 262 24.32 -11.04 12.15
CA ASN A 262 25.75 -11.29 12.17
C ASN A 262 26.30 -11.43 13.61
N ASP A 263 25.83 -10.62 14.55
CA ASP A 263 26.25 -10.69 15.96
C ASP A 263 25.90 -12.03 16.64
N VAL A 264 24.82 -12.69 16.20
CA VAL A 264 24.36 -13.97 16.77
C VAL A 264 24.93 -15.18 16.05
N PHE A 265 25.14 -15.08 14.74
CA PHE A 265 25.40 -16.25 13.90
C PHE A 265 26.75 -16.21 13.17
N GLU A 266 27.37 -15.04 13.02
CA GLU A 266 28.69 -14.82 12.38
C GLU A 266 28.81 -15.49 10.99
N ASP A 267 27.71 -15.54 10.24
CA ASP A 267 27.58 -16.28 8.98
C ASP A 267 27.10 -15.41 7.81
N VAL A 268 27.19 -14.09 7.96
CA VAL A 268 26.91 -13.09 6.93
C VAL A 268 28.22 -12.71 6.23
N ASP A 269 28.21 -12.63 4.91
CA ASP A 269 29.39 -12.24 4.13
C ASP A 269 29.77 -10.77 4.42
N GLU A 270 31.08 -10.50 4.63
CA GLU A 270 31.57 -9.14 4.95
C GLU A 270 31.18 -8.08 3.91
N GLY A 271 30.96 -8.47 2.65
CA GLY A 271 30.52 -7.56 1.58
C GLY A 271 29.06 -7.13 1.65
N GLU A 272 28.25 -7.80 2.47
CA GLU A 272 26.83 -7.48 2.69
C GLU A 272 26.62 -6.57 3.92
N LEU A 273 27.67 -6.34 4.72
CA LEU A 273 27.62 -5.53 5.93
C LEU A 273 28.24 -4.15 5.67
N ASP A 274 27.46 -3.10 5.85
CA ASP A 274 27.95 -1.72 5.86
C ASP A 274 27.40 -1.00 7.10
N ALA A 275 28.23 -0.91 8.15
CA ALA A 275 27.85 -0.29 9.41
C ALA A 275 27.52 1.21 9.26
N ASN A 276 27.96 1.87 8.18
CA ASN A 276 27.60 3.27 7.91
C ASN A 276 26.18 3.42 7.37
N GLN A 277 25.52 2.30 7.02
CA GLN A 277 24.12 2.25 6.58
C GLN A 277 23.18 1.78 7.69
N CYS A 278 23.68 1.53 8.91
CA CYS A 278 22.83 1.30 10.07
C CYS A 278 22.12 2.60 10.46
N SER A 279 20.98 2.50 11.15
CA SER A 279 20.32 3.69 11.70
C SER A 279 21.19 4.29 12.81
N SER A 280 22.00 5.29 12.46
CA SER A 280 22.67 6.13 13.45
C SER A 280 21.67 7.05 14.11
N PHE A 281 21.81 7.24 15.42
CA PHE A 281 21.18 8.35 16.12
C PHE A 281 21.79 9.65 15.59
N ASP A 282 21.06 10.38 14.75
CA ASP A 282 21.39 11.78 14.47
C ASP A 282 21.18 12.58 15.77
N GLU A 283 22.26 12.84 16.51
CA GLU A 283 22.26 13.77 17.66
C GLU A 283 21.77 15.18 17.27
N ASP A 284 21.84 15.52 15.98
CA ASP A 284 21.42 16.83 15.43
C ASP A 284 19.90 17.04 15.33
N TYR A 285 19.09 15.99 15.49
CA TYR A 285 17.63 16.11 15.43
C TYR A 285 17.01 16.57 16.76
N ILE A 286 17.70 16.39 17.88
CA ILE A 286 17.19 16.76 19.22
C ILE A 286 17.26 18.29 19.42
N TYR A 287 18.31 18.95 18.94
CA TYR A 287 18.44 20.41 19.08
C TYR A 287 17.50 21.22 18.17
N ASN A 288 16.92 20.61 17.13
CA ASN A 288 16.01 21.30 16.22
C ASN A 288 14.54 21.23 16.63
N VAL A 289 14.16 20.35 17.57
CA VAL A 289 12.76 20.27 18.03
C VAL A 289 12.49 21.21 19.22
N GLU A 290 13.50 21.51 20.05
CA GLU A 290 13.34 22.49 21.15
C GLU A 290 13.22 23.95 20.66
N MET A 291 13.60 24.27 19.42
CA MET A 291 13.57 25.65 18.91
C MET A 291 12.27 26.04 18.16
N TYR A 292 11.39 25.09 17.87
CA TYR A 292 10.14 25.35 17.12
C TYR A 292 8.85 25.21 17.95
N ILE A 293 8.96 25.00 19.27
CA ILE A 293 7.80 24.94 20.18
C ILE A 293 7.93 26.03 21.25
N CYS A 294 7.71 27.29 20.86
CA CYS A 294 7.08 28.36 21.66
C CYS A 294 7.26 29.68 20.91
N ASP A 295 6.15 30.26 20.44
CA ASP A 295 5.81 31.68 20.61
C ASP A 295 4.57 32.09 19.79
N GLU A 296 4.14 31.30 18.81
CA GLU A 296 3.06 31.72 17.89
C GLU A 296 1.63 31.26 18.27
N PHE A 297 1.44 30.57 19.41
CA PHE A 297 0.14 29.97 19.78
C PHE A 297 -0.47 30.47 21.10
N LEU A 298 0.10 31.48 21.75
CA LEU A 298 -0.37 32.00 23.05
C LEU A 298 -0.88 33.46 23.05
N GLU A 299 -1.06 34.11 21.89
CA GLU A 299 -1.62 35.48 21.84
C GLU A 299 -3.06 35.62 21.30
N GLU A 300 -3.79 34.52 21.07
CA GLU A 300 -5.23 34.59 20.73
C GLU A 300 -6.12 33.90 21.78
N SER A 301 -5.95 34.27 23.04
CA SER A 301 -6.99 34.04 24.05
C SER A 301 -6.97 35.09 25.15
N SER A 302 -7.10 36.36 24.77
CA SER A 302 -7.58 37.42 25.65
C SER A 302 -8.55 38.29 24.87
N ASP A 303 -9.85 38.00 25.02
CA ASP A 303 -10.92 38.98 25.17
C ASP A 303 -12.27 38.37 24.73
N SER A 304 -13.04 37.93 25.72
CA SER A 304 -14.49 38.12 25.69
C SER A 304 -15.06 38.01 27.11
N ASP A 305 -15.40 39.18 27.65
CA ASP A 305 -16.34 39.40 28.75
C ASP A 305 -17.52 38.42 28.70
N CYS A 306 -17.82 37.81 29.85
CA CYS A 306 -19.18 37.44 30.23
C CYS A 306 -19.25 37.34 31.77
N THR A 307 -19.55 38.48 32.39
CA THR A 307 -20.12 38.57 33.73
C THR A 307 -21.45 37.81 33.78
N ILE A 308 -21.59 36.84 34.69
CA ILE A 308 -22.91 36.38 35.15
C ILE A 308 -22.91 36.45 36.67
N SER A 309 -23.79 37.32 37.15
CA SER A 309 -24.12 37.61 38.53
C SER A 309 -24.90 36.46 39.19
N ASP A 310 -24.57 36.21 40.46
CA ASP A 310 -25.37 35.46 41.42
C ASP A 310 -26.78 36.06 41.58
N THR A 311 -27.80 35.21 41.59
CA THR A 311 -28.97 35.34 42.48
C THR A 311 -29.63 34.00 42.70
N ASP A 312 -29.97 33.78 43.96
CA ASP A 312 -30.64 32.64 44.59
C ASP A 312 -32.09 32.37 44.12
N ASP A 313 -32.53 31.16 44.51
CA ASP A 313 -33.82 30.84 45.14
C ASP A 313 -34.99 30.16 44.38
N GLU A 314 -35.50 29.17 45.13
CA GLU A 314 -36.84 28.58 45.22
C GLU A 314 -37.34 27.50 44.23
N LEU A 315 -37.32 26.26 44.76
CA LEU A 315 -38.49 25.40 45.06
C LEU A 315 -39.79 25.64 44.27
N VAL A 316 -40.16 24.67 43.42
CA VAL A 316 -41.33 23.74 43.48
C VAL A 316 -41.43 22.99 42.15
#